data_AF-A0A4Z0F532-F1
#
_entry.id   AF-A0A4Z0F532-F1
#
_cell.length_a   1.000
_cell.length_b   1.000
_cell.length_c   1.000
_cell.angle_alpha   90.00
_cell.angle_beta   90.00
_cell.angle_gamma   90.00
#
_symmetry.space_group_name_H-M   'P 1'
#
loop_
_entity.id
_entity.type
_entity.pdbx_description
1 polymer ?
#
loop_
_entity_poly.entity_id
_entity_poly.type
_entity_poly.pdbx_seq_one_letter_code
_entity_poly.pdbx_strand_id
1 'polypeptide(L)'
;MLENQQGETTPITELKVKHPGATSKEWDGLLTSEWPLTEILPVVCDTSIEIHPTSILSRASMGRVPTDISGGYIVGIPGWPGIDIRNTEDRIKRYRQNSAIGFGIRTNKIHFIDVDIDTPEEAEKVRRILGAELGEAFPYRGRSGSPRFAAPIRISGPSSLRKSAI
;
A
#
# COMPACT_ATOMS: atom_id res chain seq x y z
N MET A 1 0.68 -36.06 27.17
CA MET A 1 1.81 -35.23 26.69
C MET A 1 1.35 -34.64 25.37
N LEU A 2 1.16 -33.31 25.35
CA LEU A 2 0.55 -32.58 24.25
C LEU A 2 1.62 -32.27 23.19
N GLU A 3 1.34 -32.68 21.95
CA GLU A 3 2.19 -32.45 20.79
C GLU A 3 2.20 -30.95 20.43
N ASN A 4 3.40 -30.42 20.24
CA ASN A 4 3.66 -29.09 19.71
C ASN A 4 3.09 -28.96 18.29
N GLN A 5 2.03 -28.17 18.12
CA GLN A 5 1.67 -27.64 16.81
C GLN A 5 2.63 -26.49 16.47
N GLN A 6 3.69 -26.82 15.72
CA GLN A 6 4.48 -25.83 15.02
C GLN A 6 3.59 -25.21 13.93
N GLY A 7 3.25 -23.94 14.12
CA GLY A 7 2.58 -23.14 13.11
C GLY A 7 3.47 -23.03 11.87
N GLU A 8 3.15 -23.82 10.84
CA GLU A 8 3.69 -23.65 9.51
C GLU A 8 3.27 -22.26 8.99
N THR A 9 4.19 -21.30 9.00
CA THR A 9 4.06 -20.11 8.16
C THR A 9 4.34 -20.55 6.73
N THR A 10 3.30 -20.94 5.99
CA THR A 10 3.41 -21.22 4.56
C THR A 10 3.96 -19.97 3.86
N PRO A 11 5.14 -20.00 3.25
CA PRO A 11 5.55 -18.93 2.36
C PRO A 11 4.56 -18.91 1.21
N ILE A 12 3.95 -17.75 0.96
CA ILE A 12 3.04 -17.55 -0.16
C ILE A 12 3.89 -17.58 -1.44
N THR A 13 4.22 -18.79 -1.89
CA THR A 13 4.94 -19.04 -3.12
C THR A 13 3.92 -19.17 -4.24
N GLU A 14 4.09 -18.31 -5.25
CA GLU A 14 3.47 -18.32 -6.57
C GLU A 14 2.00 -17.89 -6.71
N LEU A 15 1.80 -16.72 -7.32
CA LEU A 15 1.02 -16.58 -8.55
C LEU A 15 1.62 -15.42 -9.37
N LYS A 16 2.47 -15.72 -10.36
CA LYS A 16 2.90 -14.78 -11.41
C LYS A 16 1.75 -14.54 -12.39
N VAL A 17 0.69 -13.87 -11.94
CA VAL A 17 -0.14 -13.10 -12.87
C VAL A 17 0.34 -11.68 -12.75
N LYS A 18 1.07 -11.19 -13.75
CA LYS A 18 1.64 -9.84 -13.76
C LYS A 18 0.53 -8.82 -14.05
N HIS A 19 -0.43 -8.72 -13.15
CA HIS A 19 -1.34 -7.59 -13.12
C HIS A 19 -0.55 -6.40 -12.55
N PRO A 20 -0.49 -5.27 -13.28
CA PRO A 20 0.29 -4.13 -12.82
C PRO A 20 -0.31 -3.49 -11.56
N GLY A 21 -1.64 -3.53 -11.39
CA GLY A 21 -2.37 -3.08 -10.21
C GLY A 21 -2.78 -4.22 -9.26
N ALA A 22 -3.71 -3.90 -8.34
CA ALA A 22 -4.19 -4.84 -7.34
C ALA A 22 -5.28 -5.75 -7.90
N THR A 23 -5.29 -7.00 -7.45
CA THR A 23 -6.35 -7.97 -7.74
C THR A 23 -7.64 -7.65 -6.98
N SER A 24 -8.78 -8.18 -7.44
CA SER A 24 -10.05 -8.05 -6.70
C SER A 24 -9.93 -8.59 -5.27
N LYS A 25 -9.17 -9.67 -5.06
CA LYS A 25 -8.97 -10.25 -3.73
C LYS A 25 -8.18 -9.32 -2.79
N GLU A 26 -7.17 -8.64 -3.31
CA GLU A 26 -6.40 -7.66 -2.53
C GLU A 26 -7.25 -6.43 -2.19
N TRP A 27 -8.08 -5.96 -3.13
CA TRP A 27 -9.08 -4.93 -2.84
C TRP A 27 -10.07 -5.39 -1.75
N ASP A 28 -10.56 -6.61 -1.82
CA ASP A 28 -11.50 -7.15 -0.83
C ASP A 28 -10.87 -7.27 0.56
N GLY A 29 -9.62 -7.74 0.61
CA GLY A 29 -8.84 -7.77 1.84
C GLY A 29 -8.65 -6.37 2.44
N LEU A 30 -8.37 -5.36 1.61
CA LEU A 30 -8.20 -3.99 2.07
C LEU A 30 -9.51 -3.38 2.57
N LEU A 31 -10.60 -3.58 1.84
CA LEU A 31 -11.93 -3.05 2.18
C LEU A 31 -12.52 -3.67 3.45
N THR A 32 -12.11 -4.89 3.80
CA THR A 32 -12.54 -5.60 5.00
C THR A 32 -11.54 -5.48 6.16
N SER A 33 -10.40 -4.84 5.94
CA SER A 33 -9.38 -4.63 6.96
C SER A 33 -9.74 -3.50 7.93
N GLU A 34 -9.01 -3.41 9.04
CA GLU A 34 -9.10 -2.30 9.99
C GLU A 34 -8.45 -1.00 9.50
N TRP A 35 -7.94 -1.00 8.26
CA TRP A 35 -7.35 0.20 7.67
C TRP A 35 -8.42 1.26 7.50
N PRO A 36 -8.16 2.52 7.95
CA PRO A 36 -9.08 3.59 7.68
C PRO A 36 -9.19 3.78 6.16
N LEU A 37 -10.35 3.46 5.58
CA LEU A 37 -10.58 3.54 4.13
C LEU A 37 -10.39 4.95 3.56
N THR A 38 -10.48 5.96 4.41
CA THR A 38 -10.12 7.33 4.05
C THR A 38 -8.66 7.42 3.61
N GLU A 39 -7.76 6.59 4.16
CA GLU A 39 -6.34 6.57 3.82
C GLU A 39 -6.03 5.82 2.50
N ILE A 40 -7.04 5.25 1.84
CA ILE A 40 -6.88 4.46 0.62
C ILE A 40 -7.23 5.31 -0.59
N LEU A 41 -6.32 5.37 -1.55
CA LEU A 41 -6.50 6.12 -2.81
C LEU A 41 -6.18 5.21 -3.99
N PRO A 42 -6.92 5.29 -5.10
CA PRO A 42 -6.60 4.52 -6.29
C PRO A 42 -5.33 5.08 -6.92
N VAL A 43 -4.53 4.18 -7.48
CA VAL A 43 -3.32 4.50 -8.22
C VAL A 43 -3.29 3.63 -9.47
N VAL A 44 -3.16 4.25 -10.64
CA VAL A 44 -2.92 3.50 -11.87
C VAL A 44 -1.47 3.02 -11.87
N CYS A 45 -1.31 1.70 -11.94
CA CYS A 45 0.00 1.04 -11.95
C CYS A 45 0.38 0.56 -13.36
N ASP A 46 -0.59 0.42 -14.28
CA ASP A 46 -0.31 0.06 -15.66
C ASP A 46 0.30 1.24 -16.41
N THR A 47 1.61 1.18 -16.66
CA THR A 47 2.35 2.22 -17.37
C THR A 47 2.13 2.20 -18.87
N SER A 48 1.44 1.20 -19.43
CA SER A 48 1.11 1.13 -20.85
C SER A 48 -0.03 2.08 -21.24
N ILE A 49 -0.90 2.45 -20.30
CA ILE A 49 -2.00 3.39 -20.53
C ILE A 49 -1.45 4.80 -20.75
N GLU A 50 -2.00 5.54 -21.70
CA GLU A 50 -1.58 6.90 -21.98
C GLU A 50 -2.03 7.88 -20.90
N ILE A 51 -1.15 8.80 -20.51
CA ILE A 51 -1.53 9.95 -19.69
C ILE A 51 -2.30 10.92 -20.57
N HIS A 52 -3.42 11.46 -20.05
CA HIS A 52 -4.21 12.43 -20.80
C HIS A 52 -3.33 13.60 -21.28
N PRO A 53 -3.43 14.05 -22.55
CA PRO A 53 -2.49 15.01 -23.14
C PRO A 53 -2.37 16.35 -22.40
N THR A 54 -3.42 16.76 -21.69
CA THR A 54 -3.45 18.02 -20.90
C THR A 54 -3.11 17.82 -19.42
N SER A 55 -2.79 16.60 -19.00
CA SER A 55 -2.43 16.29 -17.62
C SER A 55 -1.04 16.79 -17.29
N ILE A 56 -0.85 17.28 -16.06
CA ILE A 56 0.46 17.65 -15.51
C ILE A 56 1.22 16.44 -14.92
N LEU A 57 0.62 15.24 -14.97
CA LEU A 57 1.25 14.02 -14.47
C LEU A 57 2.50 13.68 -15.28
N SER A 58 3.58 13.35 -14.57
CA SER A 58 4.78 12.79 -15.21
C SER A 58 4.71 11.26 -15.23
N ARG A 59 5.35 10.64 -16.22
CA ARG A 59 5.51 9.17 -16.25
C ARG A 59 6.23 8.64 -15.01
N ALA A 60 7.17 9.39 -14.45
CA ALA A 60 7.91 9.02 -13.23
C ALA A 60 7.02 9.02 -11.97
N SER A 61 5.87 9.70 -12.01
CA SER A 61 4.90 9.74 -10.92
C SER A 61 3.96 8.53 -10.91
N MET A 62 3.95 7.71 -11.97
CA MET A 62 3.04 6.57 -12.07
C MET A 62 3.34 5.50 -11.01
N GLY A 63 2.29 4.87 -10.50
CA GLY A 63 2.40 3.93 -9.37
C GLY A 63 2.71 4.59 -8.02
N ARG A 64 2.84 5.93 -7.96
CA ARG A 64 3.17 6.67 -6.73
C ARG A 64 2.12 7.70 -6.34
N VAL A 65 1.52 8.37 -7.33
CA VAL A 65 0.55 9.44 -7.09
C VAL A 65 -0.89 8.97 -7.33
N PRO A 66 -1.86 9.46 -6.54
CA PRO A 66 -3.27 9.15 -6.73
C PRO A 66 -3.75 9.51 -8.14
N THR A 67 -4.28 8.50 -8.84
CA THR A 67 -4.64 8.57 -10.27
C THR A 67 -5.84 7.67 -10.56
N ASP A 68 -6.58 8.01 -11.61
CA ASP A 68 -7.75 7.28 -12.09
C ASP A 68 -7.67 7.07 -13.60
N ILE A 69 -8.59 6.28 -14.16
CA ILE A 69 -8.75 6.09 -15.60
C ILE A 69 -10.06 6.73 -16.03
N SER A 70 -9.97 7.68 -16.98
CA SER A 70 -11.13 8.37 -17.55
C SER A 70 -10.95 8.50 -19.06
N GLY A 71 -11.98 8.13 -19.83
CA GLY A 71 -11.93 8.19 -21.30
C GLY A 71 -10.82 7.35 -21.94
N GLY A 72 -10.32 6.32 -21.25
CA GLY A 72 -9.19 5.50 -21.70
C GLY A 72 -7.80 6.06 -21.33
N TYR A 73 -7.74 7.22 -20.65
CA TYR A 73 -6.49 7.86 -20.26
C TYR A 73 -6.27 7.83 -18.75
N ILE A 74 -5.00 7.84 -18.34
CA ILE A 74 -4.61 8.12 -16.97
C ILE A 74 -4.84 9.61 -16.68
N VAL A 75 -5.59 9.89 -15.62
CA VAL A 75 -5.85 11.23 -15.13
C VAL A 75 -5.46 11.35 -13.66
N GLY A 76 -5.03 12.56 -13.27
CA GLY A 76 -4.85 12.88 -11.86
C GLY A 76 -6.21 12.97 -11.17
N ILE A 77 -6.22 12.85 -9.85
CA ILE A 77 -7.45 13.03 -9.08
C ILE A 77 -7.39 14.41 -8.41
N PRO A 78 -8.17 15.41 -8.88
CA PRO A 78 -8.17 16.74 -8.28
C PRO A 78 -8.61 16.69 -6.82
N GLY A 79 -7.91 17.41 -5.95
CA GLY A 79 -8.26 17.48 -4.53
C GLY A 79 -8.09 16.16 -3.76
N TRP A 80 -7.30 15.21 -4.27
CA TRP A 80 -7.12 13.89 -3.66
C TRP A 80 -6.78 13.85 -2.16
N PRO A 81 -6.08 14.84 -1.54
CA PRO A 81 -5.83 14.80 -0.10
C PRO A 81 -7.12 14.78 0.74
N GLY A 82 -8.23 15.33 0.20
CA GLY A 82 -9.54 15.38 0.86
C GLY A 82 -10.54 14.32 0.40
N ILE A 83 -10.15 13.41 -0.51
CA ILE A 83 -11.08 12.42 -1.06
C ILE A 83 -11.31 11.27 -0.08
N ASP A 84 -12.56 10.81 -0.04
CA ASP A 84 -12.98 9.54 0.55
C ASP A 84 -13.56 8.68 -0.57
N ILE A 85 -12.87 7.58 -0.88
CA ILE A 85 -13.25 6.67 -1.97
C ILE A 85 -14.57 5.93 -1.70
N ARG A 86 -15.05 5.91 -0.45
CA ARG A 86 -16.32 5.28 -0.06
C ARG A 86 -17.54 6.09 -0.47
N ASN A 87 -17.39 7.38 -0.72
CA ASN A 87 -18.51 8.24 -1.11
C ASN A 87 -19.07 7.91 -2.50
N THR A 88 -18.60 6.84 -3.14
CA THR A 88 -19.13 6.35 -4.41
C THR A 88 -18.88 4.84 -4.52
N GLU A 89 -19.84 4.02 -4.12
CA GLU A 89 -19.76 2.54 -4.21
C GLU A 89 -19.38 2.06 -5.63
N ASP A 90 -19.85 2.77 -6.66
CA ASP A 90 -19.51 2.51 -8.06
C ASP A 90 -18.01 2.66 -8.36
N ARG A 91 -17.29 3.53 -7.64
CA ARG A 91 -15.83 3.69 -7.82
C ARG A 91 -15.08 2.49 -7.27
N ILE A 92 -15.43 2.03 -6.07
CA ILE A 92 -14.81 0.85 -5.46
C ILE A 92 -15.05 -0.38 -6.35
N LYS A 93 -16.28 -0.57 -6.82
CA LYS A 93 -16.60 -1.66 -7.76
C LYS A 93 -15.76 -1.59 -9.03
N ARG A 94 -15.58 -0.39 -9.61
CA ARG A 94 -14.73 -0.19 -10.78
C ARG A 94 -13.27 -0.52 -10.51
N TYR A 95 -12.73 -0.12 -9.36
CA TYR A 95 -11.33 -0.37 -9.00
C TYR A 95 -11.07 -1.87 -8.77
N ARG A 96 -11.98 -2.56 -8.07
CA ARG A 96 -11.93 -4.01 -7.87
C ARG A 96 -11.86 -4.80 -9.18
N GLN A 97 -12.53 -4.31 -10.22
CA GLN A 97 -12.63 -4.97 -11.52
C GLN A 97 -11.49 -4.60 -12.48
N ASN A 98 -10.68 -3.59 -12.15
CA ASN A 98 -9.66 -3.07 -13.04
C ASN A 98 -8.25 -3.38 -12.54
N SER A 99 -7.62 -4.39 -13.16
CA SER A 99 -6.26 -4.84 -12.82
C SER A 99 -5.15 -3.84 -13.17
N ALA A 100 -5.46 -2.72 -13.83
CA ALA A 100 -4.54 -1.60 -14.00
C ALA A 100 -4.45 -0.71 -12.76
N ILE A 101 -5.40 -0.81 -11.83
CA ILE A 101 -5.55 0.07 -10.67
C ILE A 101 -5.16 -0.68 -9.40
N GLY A 102 -4.12 -0.18 -8.74
CA GLY A 102 -3.78 -0.54 -7.36
C GLY A 102 -4.26 0.49 -6.36
N PHE A 103 -3.75 0.38 -5.15
CA PHE A 103 -4.01 1.32 -4.06
C PHE A 103 -2.72 1.98 -3.58
N GLY A 104 -2.79 3.27 -3.35
CA GLY A 104 -1.84 4.03 -2.56
C GLY A 104 -2.40 4.28 -1.17
N ILE A 105 -1.49 4.41 -0.20
CA ILE A 105 -1.81 4.78 1.17
C ILE A 105 -1.40 6.23 1.37
N ARG A 106 -2.34 7.11 1.72
CA ARG A 106 -1.99 8.42 2.28
C ARG A 106 -1.65 8.27 3.76
N THR A 107 -0.74 9.10 4.25
CA THR A 107 -0.12 8.92 5.57
C THR A 107 -0.58 9.94 6.60
N ASN A 108 -1.88 10.27 6.62
CA ASN A 108 -2.42 11.21 7.59
C ASN A 108 -2.60 10.55 8.97
N LYS A 109 -3.08 9.30 8.97
CA LYS A 109 -3.31 8.51 10.19
C LYS A 109 -2.40 7.28 10.32
N ILE A 110 -1.81 6.88 9.20
CA ILE A 110 -0.97 5.70 9.09
C ILE A 110 0.42 6.18 8.69
N HIS A 111 1.43 5.77 9.43
CA HIS A 111 2.81 6.04 9.10
C HIS A 111 3.50 4.72 8.76
N PHE A 112 4.62 4.81 8.07
CA PHE A 112 5.44 3.65 7.76
C PHE A 112 6.79 3.80 8.42
N ILE A 113 7.23 2.75 9.10
CA ILE A 113 8.64 2.55 9.42
C ILE A 113 9.23 1.86 8.20
N ASP A 114 9.94 2.63 7.37
CA ASP A 114 10.61 2.13 6.18
C ASP A 114 12.02 1.69 6.57
N VAL A 115 12.28 0.39 6.46
CA VAL A 115 13.54 -0.24 6.85
C VAL A 115 14.36 -0.53 5.59
N ASP A 116 15.16 0.47 5.20
CA ASP A 116 16.10 0.42 4.07
C ASP A 116 17.46 -0.17 4.47
N ILE A 117 17.44 -1.34 5.11
CA ILE A 117 18.65 -2.07 5.51
C ILE A 117 18.92 -3.19 4.51
N ASP A 118 20.13 -3.22 3.95
CA ASP A 118 20.55 -4.23 2.96
C ASP A 118 21.18 -5.48 3.59
N THR A 119 21.58 -5.42 4.86
CA THR A 119 22.12 -6.55 5.61
C THR A 119 20.98 -7.37 6.24
N PRO A 120 20.79 -8.66 5.85
CA PRO A 120 19.70 -9.48 6.39
C PRO A 120 19.70 -9.60 7.91
N GLU A 121 20.88 -9.73 8.51
CA GLU A 121 21.03 -9.89 9.95
C GLU A 121 20.62 -8.62 10.72
N GLU A 122 20.88 -7.44 10.16
CA GLU A 122 20.50 -6.16 10.77
C GLU A 122 19.02 -5.86 10.59
N ALA A 123 18.46 -6.15 9.40
CA ALA A 123 17.03 -6.02 9.16
C ALA A 123 16.22 -6.94 10.07
N GLU A 124 16.69 -8.17 10.29
CA GLU A 124 16.08 -9.11 11.23
C GLU A 124 16.13 -8.60 12.69
N LYS A 125 17.23 -7.96 13.10
CA LYS A 125 17.30 -7.31 14.43
C LYS A 125 16.23 -6.22 14.56
N VAL A 126 16.08 -5.36 13.56
CA VAL A 126 15.02 -4.34 13.56
C VAL A 126 13.64 -4.99 13.58
N ARG A 127 13.41 -6.04 12.81
CA ARG A 127 12.15 -6.78 12.81
C ARG A 127 11.80 -7.33 14.19
N ARG A 128 12.78 -7.88 14.93
CA ARG A 128 12.59 -8.35 16.32
C ARG A 128 12.29 -7.23 17.29
N ILE A 129 12.96 -6.09 17.16
CA ILE A 129 12.67 -4.91 17.98
C ILE A 129 11.22 -4.45 17.73
N LEU A 130 10.82 -4.34 16.47
CA LEU A 130 9.45 -4.00 16.12
C LEU A 130 8.44 -5.05 16.60
N GLY A 131 8.78 -6.34 16.54
CA GLY A 131 7.96 -7.42 17.09
C GLY A 131 7.76 -7.32 18.61
N ALA A 132 8.80 -6.94 19.35
CA ALA A 132 8.70 -6.72 20.79
C ALA A 132 7.79 -5.53 21.15
N GLU A 133 7.81 -4.46 20.35
CA GLU A 133 7.05 -3.23 20.61
C GLU A 133 5.61 -3.27 20.04
N LEU A 134 5.43 -3.88 18.86
CA LEU A 134 4.17 -3.88 18.10
C LEU A 134 3.44 -5.23 18.15
N GLY A 135 4.06 -6.25 18.75
CA GLY A 135 3.62 -7.64 18.74
C GLY A 135 4.28 -8.46 17.62
N GLU A 136 4.60 -9.72 17.91
CA GLU A 136 5.35 -10.62 17.01
C GLU A 136 4.69 -10.83 15.62
N ALA A 137 3.37 -10.64 15.54
CA ALA A 137 2.58 -10.78 14.31
C ALA A 137 2.26 -9.44 13.64
N PHE A 138 3.07 -8.40 13.85
CA PHE A 138 2.82 -7.10 13.21
C PHE A 138 2.86 -7.20 11.67
N PRO A 139 1.95 -6.51 10.96
CA PRO A 139 1.95 -6.52 9.51
C PRO A 139 3.17 -5.77 8.96
N TYR A 140 3.77 -6.28 7.89
CA TYR A 140 4.79 -5.55 7.12
C TYR A 140 4.79 -5.99 5.66
N ARG A 141 5.32 -5.13 4.79
CA ARG A 141 5.53 -5.40 3.37
C ARG A 141 7.02 -5.59 3.08
N GLY A 142 7.41 -6.79 2.65
CA GLY A 142 8.75 -7.07 2.11
C GLY A 142 8.69 -7.47 0.63
N ARG A 143 9.84 -7.80 0.05
CA ARG A 143 9.95 -8.44 -1.27
C ARG A 143 10.91 -9.63 -1.19
N SER A 144 10.64 -10.69 -1.93
CA SER A 144 11.54 -11.85 -1.99
C SER A 144 12.94 -11.42 -2.45
N GLY A 145 13.97 -11.95 -1.80
CA GLY A 145 15.37 -11.63 -2.10
C GLY A 145 15.85 -10.25 -1.64
N SER A 146 15.09 -9.55 -0.79
CA SER A 146 15.52 -8.28 -0.18
C SER A 146 15.18 -8.27 1.30
N PRO A 147 16.13 -7.90 2.19
CA PRO A 147 15.86 -7.80 3.62
C PRO A 147 15.10 -6.53 4.01
N ARG A 148 14.91 -5.60 3.07
CA ARG A 148 14.14 -4.37 3.28
C ARG A 148 12.66 -4.65 3.46
N PHE A 149 12.03 -3.91 4.37
CA PHE A 149 10.60 -4.00 4.59
C PHE A 149 10.02 -2.67 5.07
N ALA A 150 8.71 -2.51 4.91
CA ALA A 150 7.97 -1.36 5.43
C ALA A 150 6.88 -1.85 6.38
N ALA A 151 6.87 -1.33 7.59
CA ALA A 151 5.88 -1.67 8.62
C ALA A 151 4.89 -0.50 8.81
N PRO A 152 3.60 -0.67 8.52
CA PRO A 152 2.60 0.34 8.82
C PRO A 152 2.32 0.40 10.32
N ILE A 153 2.28 1.63 10.85
CA ILE A 153 1.91 1.93 12.23
C ILE A 153 0.78 2.96 12.24
N ARG A 154 -0.10 2.85 13.21
CA ARG A 154 -1.14 3.86 13.46
C ARG A 154 -0.74 4.68 14.67
N ILE A 155 -0.59 5.98 14.51
CA ILE A 155 -0.28 6.89 15.61
C ILE A 155 -1.61 7.44 16.16
N SER A 156 -1.87 7.21 17.45
CA SER A 156 -2.98 7.81 18.17
C SER A 156 -2.60 9.21 18.63
N GLY A 157 -3.37 10.23 18.22
CA GLY A 157 -3.15 11.64 18.56
C GLY A 157 -2.75 12.51 17.36
N PRO A 158 -2.70 13.84 17.51
CA PRO A 158 -2.30 14.74 16.43
C PRO A 158 -0.83 14.48 16.05
N SER A 159 -0.60 13.95 14.86
CA SER A 159 0.73 13.76 14.28
C SER A 159 1.26 15.09 13.73
N SER A 160 1.69 15.99 14.60
CA SER A 160 2.46 17.16 14.15
C SER A 160 3.91 16.76 13.91
N LEU A 161 4.17 15.89 12.93
CA LEU A 161 5.47 15.87 12.26
C LEU A 161 5.51 17.07 11.31
N ARG A 162 5.42 18.28 11.87
CA ARG A 162 5.82 19.48 11.14
C ARG A 162 7.30 19.30 10.87
N LYS A 163 7.70 19.28 9.60
CA LYS A 163 9.08 19.60 9.24
C LYS A 163 9.34 20.98 9.85
N SER A 164 10.09 21.03 10.94
CA SER A 164 10.77 22.27 11.31
C SER A 164 11.66 22.58 10.12
N ALA A 165 11.30 23.61 9.35
CA ALA A 165 12.20 24.16 8.36
C ALA A 165 13.45 24.60 9.13
N ILE A 166 14.57 23.92 8.85
CA ILE A 166 15.92 24.42 9.13
C ILE A 166 16.41 25.01 7.82
#